data_AF-H9EZQ8-F1
#
_entry.id   AF-H9EZQ8-F1
#
_cell.length_a   1.000
_cell.length_b   1.000
_cell.length_c   1.000
_cell.angle_alpha   90.00
_cell.angle_beta   90.00
_cell.angle_gamma   90.00
#
_symmetry.space_group_name_H-M   'P 1'
#
loop_
_entity.id
_entity.type
_entity.pdbx_description
1 polymer ?
#
loop_
_entity_poly.entity_id
_entity_poly.type
_entity_poly.pdbx_seq_one_letter_code
_entity_poly.pdbx_strand_id
1 'polypeptide(L)'
;MNVTSIALRAETWLLATWHVKVPPMWLEACINWIQEENNNVNLSQAQMNKQVFEQWLLTDLRDLEHPLLPDGILEIPKGELNGFY
;
A
#
# COMPACT_ATOMS: atom_id res chain seq x y z
N MET A 1 -7.02 -18.84 -2.91
CA MET A 1 -5.69 -18.37 -2.46
C MET A 1 -5.88 -17.62 -1.15
N ASN A 2 -4.99 -17.78 -0.17
CA ASN A 2 -5.12 -17.05 1.10
C ASN A 2 -4.79 -15.56 0.88
N VAL A 3 -5.71 -14.66 1.20
CA VAL A 3 -5.59 -13.21 1.00
C VAL A 3 -4.35 -12.66 1.68
N THR A 4 -4.04 -13.11 2.90
CA THR A 4 -2.86 -12.70 3.65
C THR A 4 -1.54 -13.02 2.92
N SER A 5 -1.48 -14.12 2.17
CA SER A 5 -0.29 -14.46 1.37
C SER A 5 -0.13 -13.56 0.14
N ILE A 6 -1.24 -13.15 -0.46
CA ILE A 6 -1.24 -12.20 -1.58
C ILE A 6 -0.85 -10.80 -1.05
N ALA A 7 -1.39 -10.41 0.10
CA ALA A 7 -1.09 -9.15 0.78
C ALA A 7 0.40 -9.02 1.06
N LEU A 8 1.04 -10.02 1.68
CA LEU A 8 2.47 -9.97 1.97
C LEU A 8 3.34 -9.77 0.70
N ARG A 9 2.95 -10.43 -0.40
CA ARG A 9 3.67 -10.32 -1.69
C ARG A 9 3.41 -8.97 -2.37
N ALA A 10 2.21 -8.42 -2.24
CA ALA A 10 1.86 -7.10 -2.75
C ALA A 10 2.58 -6.00 -1.95
N GLU A 11 2.58 -6.09 -0.62
CA GLU A 11 3.31 -5.20 0.29
C GLU A 11 4.80 -5.18 -0.04
N THR A 12 5.42 -6.36 -0.19
CA THR A 12 6.84 -6.47 -0.56
C THR A 12 7.12 -5.79 -1.90
N TRP A 13 6.24 -5.96 -2.89
CA TRP A 13 6.41 -5.36 -4.21
C TRP A 13 6.20 -3.84 -4.21
N LEU A 14 5.21 -3.34 -3.47
CA LEU A 14 4.95 -1.90 -3.30
C LEU A 14 6.15 -1.20 -2.67
N LEU A 15 6.70 -1.78 -1.60
CA LEU A 15 7.88 -1.26 -0.94
C LEU A 15 9.12 -1.31 -1.85
N ALA A 16 9.38 -2.45 -2.49
CA ALA A 16 10.60 -2.62 -3.28
C ALA A 16 10.63 -1.81 -4.60
N THR A 17 9.45 -1.59 -5.20
CA THR A 17 9.37 -0.93 -6.52
C THR A 17 9.08 0.56 -6.39
N TRP A 18 8.24 0.94 -5.43
CA TRP A 18 7.70 2.31 -5.32
C TRP A 18 7.94 2.97 -3.96
N HIS A 19 8.55 2.26 -3.00
CA HIS A 19 8.71 2.71 -1.61
C HIS A 19 7.39 3.02 -0.90
N VAL A 20 6.28 2.50 -1.42
CA VAL A 20 4.94 2.68 -0.85
C VAL A 20 4.77 1.79 0.37
N LYS A 21 4.30 2.38 1.47
CA LYS A 21 3.93 1.67 2.71
C LYS A 21 2.46 1.87 2.97
N VAL A 22 1.77 0.77 3.29
CA VAL A 22 0.31 0.76 3.48
C VAL A 22 -0.06 -0.07 4.71
N PRO A 23 -1.16 0.24 5.41
CA PRO A 23 -1.66 -0.59 6.49
C PRO A 23 -2.07 -2.00 6.00
N PRO A 24 -1.79 -3.07 6.77
CA PRO A 24 -2.21 -4.41 6.42
C PRO A 24 -3.74 -4.53 6.23
N MET A 25 -4.52 -3.87 7.09
CA MET A 25 -5.98 -3.87 7.03
C MET A 25 -6.51 -3.26 5.73
N TRP A 26 -5.93 -2.14 5.30
CA TRP A 26 -6.27 -1.49 4.02
C TRP A 26 -5.90 -2.41 2.85
N LEU A 27 -4.73 -3.04 2.90
CA LEU A 27 -4.25 -3.90 1.82
C LEU A 27 -5.10 -5.15 1.65
N GLU A 28 -5.48 -5.82 2.73
CA GLU A 28 -6.36 -6.99 2.66
C GLU A 28 -7.76 -6.60 2.15
N ALA A 29 -8.32 -5.49 2.61
CA ALA A 29 -9.60 -4.98 2.12
C ALA A 29 -9.53 -4.60 0.62
N CYS A 30 -8.44 -3.95 0.19
CA CYS A 30 -8.21 -3.60 -1.20
C CYS A 30 -8.12 -4.85 -2.09
N ILE A 31 -7.40 -5.88 -1.65
CA ILE A 31 -7.30 -7.16 -2.39
C ILE A 31 -8.65 -7.84 -2.51
N ASN A 32 -9.45 -7.88 -1.44
CA ASN A 32 -10.80 -8.44 -1.49
C ASN A 32 -11.69 -7.68 -2.47
N TRP A 33 -11.67 -6.34 -2.43
CA TRP A 33 -12.42 -5.51 -3.37
C TRP A 33 -11.98 -5.75 -4.82
N ILE A 34 -10.67 -5.83 -5.10
CA ILE A 34 -10.16 -6.13 -6.45
C ILE A 34 -10.63 -7.52 -6.91
N GLN A 35 -10.65 -8.52 -6.02
CA GLN A 35 -11.16 -9.85 -6.36
C GLN A 35 -12.63 -9.81 -6.73
N GLU A 36 -13.45 -9.11 -5.96
CA GLU A 36 -14.88 -8.94 -6.23
C GLU A 36 -15.13 -8.20 -7.57
N GLU A 37 -14.43 -7.09 -7.81
CA GLU A 37 -14.53 -6.29 -9.03
C GLU A 37 -14.15 -7.09 -10.29
N ASN A 38 -13.18 -8.00 -10.16
CA ASN A 38 -12.76 -8.90 -11.24
C ASN A 38 -13.58 -10.20 -11.28
N ASN A 39 -14.79 -10.23 -10.73
CA ASN A 39 -15.71 -11.39 -10.70
C ASN A 39 -15.08 -12.66 -10.10
N ASN A 40 -14.19 -12.51 -9.11
CA ASN A 40 -13.43 -13.58 -8.49
C ASN A 40 -12.60 -14.43 -9.48
N VAL A 41 -12.22 -13.84 -10.62
CA VAL A 41 -11.25 -14.46 -11.53
C VAL A 41 -9.89 -14.55 -10.83
N ASN A 42 -9.21 -15.69 -10.99
CA ASN A 42 -7.87 -15.87 -10.43
C ASN A 42 -6.85 -14.98 -11.15
N LEU A 43 -6.63 -13.79 -10.61
CA LEU A 43 -5.59 -12.86 -11.05
C LEU A 43 -4.20 -13.41 -10.73
N SER A 44 -3.23 -13.17 -11.63
CA SER A 44 -1.82 -13.38 -11.30
C SER A 44 -1.35 -12.37 -10.25
N GLN A 45 -0.28 -12.68 -9.52
CA GLN A 45 0.28 -11.74 -8.53
C GLN A 45 0.69 -10.40 -9.19
N ALA A 46 1.21 -10.42 -10.42
CA ALA A 46 1.60 -9.19 -11.12
C ALA A 46 0.40 -8.29 -11.43
N GLN A 47 -0.73 -8.88 -11.85
CA GLN A 47 -1.98 -8.13 -12.07
C GLN A 47 -2.54 -7.58 -10.76
N MET A 48 -2.52 -8.37 -9.69
CA MET A 48 -2.96 -7.93 -8.37
C MET A 48 -2.11 -6.75 -7.87
N ASN A 49 -0.79 -6.87 -7.92
CA ASN A 49 0.15 -5.82 -7.52
C ASN A 49 -0.12 -4.51 -8.26
N LYS A 50 -0.33 -4.58 -9.58
CA LYS A 50 -0.63 -3.42 -10.42
C LYS A 50 -1.93 -2.75 -9.97
N GLN A 51 -3.01 -3.50 -9.81
CA GLN A 51 -4.30 -2.94 -9.42
C GLN A 51 -4.29 -2.37 -7.99
N VAL A 52 -3.62 -3.02 -7.05
CA VAL A 52 -3.44 -2.49 -5.68
C VAL A 52 -2.72 -1.14 -5.71
N PHE A 53 -1.67 -1.01 -6.53
CA PHE A 53 -0.97 0.26 -6.67
C PHE A 53 -1.83 1.35 -7.32
N GLU A 54 -2.63 0.99 -8.34
CA GLU A 54 -3.59 1.92 -8.94
C GLU A 54 -4.64 2.38 -7.92
N GLN A 55 -5.12 1.48 -7.05
CA GLN A 55 -6.02 1.86 -5.95
C GLN A 55 -5.33 2.77 -4.94
N TRP A 56 -4.09 2.49 -4.56
CA TRP A 56 -3.31 3.35 -3.67
C TRP A 56 -3.16 4.77 -4.24
N LEU A 57 -2.86 4.91 -5.54
CA LEU A 57 -2.74 6.21 -6.22
C LEU A 57 -4.03 7.04 -6.20
N LEU A 58 -5.19 6.38 -6.08
CA LEU A 58 -6.51 7.02 -6.04
C LEU A 58 -7.04 7.20 -4.62
N THR A 59 -6.35 6.65 -3.60
CA THR A 59 -6.81 6.72 -2.21
C THR A 59 -6.30 8.00 -1.54
N ASP A 60 -7.14 8.65 -0.76
CA ASP A 60 -6.71 9.75 0.09
C ASP A 60 -5.84 9.22 1.23
N LEU A 61 -4.60 9.71 1.36
CA LEU A 61 -3.67 9.25 2.40
C LEU A 61 -4.16 9.54 3.83
N ARG A 62 -5.10 10.50 4.00
CA ARG A 62 -5.73 10.77 5.30
C ARG A 62 -6.61 9.62 5.74
N ASP A 63 -7.28 8.95 4.80
CA ASP A 63 -8.17 7.82 5.08
C ASP A 63 -7.39 6.54 5.45
N LEU A 64 -6.10 6.46 5.07
CA LEU A 64 -5.23 5.36 5.45
C LEU A 64 -4.79 5.42 6.91
N GLU A 65 -4.82 6.61 7.53
CA GLU A 65 -4.33 6.84 8.90
C GLU A 65 -2.92 6.23 9.15
N HIS A 66 -2.06 6.24 8.11
CA HIS A 66 -0.76 5.61 8.15
C HIS A 66 0.37 6.66 8.12
N PRO A 67 1.03 6.93 9.26
CA PRO A 67 2.11 7.91 9.29
C PRO A 67 3.33 7.41 8.51
N LEU A 68 3.81 8.24 7.58
CA LEU A 68 5.01 7.96 6.78
C LEU A 68 6.21 8.79 7.24
N LEU A 69 5.98 10.06 7.55
CA LEU A 69 7.01 10.98 8.01
C LEU A 69 7.37 10.71 9.47
N PRO A 70 8.61 11.03 9.89
CA PRO A 70 9.02 10.90 11.30
C PRO A 70 8.20 11.81 12.22
N ASP A 71 7.91 11.32 13.42
CA ASP A 71 7.31 12.12 14.47
C ASP A 71 8.20 13.33 14.81
N GLY A 72 7.58 14.47 15.11
CA GLY A 72 8.30 15.69 15.49
C GLY A 72 8.99 16.41 14.32
N ILE A 73 8.78 16.02 13.05
CA ILE A 73 9.34 16.73 11.89
C ILE A 73 8.96 18.22 11.86
N LEU A 74 7.79 18.58 12.40
CA LEU A 74 7.32 19.95 12.49
C LEU A 74 7.96 20.74 13.65
N GLU A 75 8.56 20.05 14.63
CA GLU A 75 9.14 20.67 15.83
C GLU A 75 10.59 21.09 15.62
N ILE A 76 11.26 20.57 14.59
CA ILE A 76 12.67 20.81 14.30
C ILE A 76 12.79 22.13 13.52
N PRO A 77 13.43 23.20 14.06
CA PRO A 77 13.49 24.50 13.38
C PRO A 77 14.28 24.48 12.06
N LYS A 78 15.28 23.61 11.96
CA LYS A 78 16.06 23.36 10.74
C LYS A 78 16.77 22.02 10.85
N GLY A 79 16.70 21.21 9.80
CA GLY A 79 17.37 19.92 9.69
C GLY A 79 17.34 19.38 8.27
N GLU A 80 17.86 18.19 8.07
CA GLU A 80 17.80 17.46 6.81
C GLU A 80 16.97 16.18 7.01
N LEU A 81 16.05 15.91 6.10
CA LEU A 81 15.27 14.67 6.06
C LEU A 81 15.84 13.76 4.96
N ASN A 82 16.23 12.54 5.34
CA ASN A 82 16.73 11.53 4.41
C ASN A 82 15.80 10.31 4.41
N GLY A 83 15.62 9.67 3.25
CA GLY A 83 14.81 8.46 3.09
C GLY A 83 13.80 8.55 1.94
N PHE A 84 12.99 7.50 1.82
CA PHE A 84 11.84 7.43 0.89
C PHE A 84 10.55 7.44 1.70
N TYR A 85 9.61 8.30 1.30
CA TYR A 85 8.36 8.59 1.97
C TYR A 85 7.23 8.61 0.95
#